data_AF-A0A1S0UH13-F1
#
_entry.id   AF-A0A1S0UH13-F1
#
_cell.length_a   1.000
_cell.length_b   1.000
_cell.length_c   1.000
_cell.angle_alpha   90.00
_cell.angle_beta   90.00
_cell.angle_gamma   90.00
#
_symmetry.space_group_name_H-M   'P 1'
#
loop_
_entity.id
_entity.type
_entity.pdbx_description
1 polymer ?
#
loop_
_entity_poly.entity_id
_entity_poly.type
_entity_poly.pdbx_seq_one_letter_code
_entity_poly.pdbx_strand_id
1 'polypeptide(L)'
;MNKEEMETNEMMLHLSRIVLSSHSLTQIGTTRPTIFLAIEFYDFELQTTPMFSGPELYMHIITRLQGLAPLLARADKALFVSIHW
;
A
#
# COMPACT_ATOMS: atom_id res chain seq x y z
N MET A 1 -33.39 -9.72 6.01
CA MET A 1 -32.08 -9.12 5.71
C MET A 1 -32.11 -8.77 4.24
N ASN A 2 -32.18 -7.47 3.92
CA ASN A 2 -32.35 -7.02 2.54
C ASN A 2 -31.07 -7.28 1.75
N LYS A 3 -31.21 -7.81 0.53
CA LYS A 3 -30.11 -8.16 -0.39
C LYS A 3 -29.26 -6.95 -0.79
N GLU A 4 -29.75 -5.74 -0.54
CA GLU A 4 -29.17 -4.46 -0.93
C GLU A 4 -28.19 -3.90 0.13
N GLU A 5 -28.25 -4.31 1.40
CA GLU A 5 -27.23 -3.92 2.41
C GLU A 5 -25.94 -4.76 2.34
N MET A 6 -25.86 -5.67 1.36
CA MET A 6 -24.63 -6.39 1.02
C MET A 6 -23.78 -5.59 0.01
N GLU A 7 -24.02 -4.29 -0.10
CA GLU A 7 -23.20 -3.30 -0.82
C GLU A 7 -21.76 -3.37 -0.29
N THR A 8 -20.96 -4.16 -1.00
CA THR A 8 -19.55 -3.92 -1.28
C THR A 8 -18.79 -3.27 -0.13
N ASN A 9 -18.36 -4.08 0.83
CA ASN A 9 -17.23 -3.71 1.68
C ASN A 9 -16.03 -3.47 0.74
N GLU A 10 -15.83 -2.21 0.36
CA GLU A 10 -14.69 -1.72 -0.40
C GLU A 10 -13.68 -1.11 0.55
N MET A 11 -12.41 -1.39 0.32
CA MET A 11 -11.31 -0.68 0.95
C MET A 11 -10.62 0.14 -0.13
N MET A 12 -10.38 1.41 0.20
CA MET A 12 -9.57 2.29 -0.62
C MET A 12 -8.28 2.61 0.13
N LEU A 13 -7.15 2.23 -0.45
CA LEU A 13 -5.83 2.61 0.05
C LEU A 13 -5.35 3.83 -0.72
N HIS A 14 -5.14 4.94 -0.01
CA HIS A 14 -4.60 6.18 -0.53
C HIS A 14 -3.19 6.40 -0.01
N LEU A 15 -2.19 6.31 -0.89
CA LEU A 15 -0.79 6.59 -0.54
C LEU A 15 -0.38 7.92 -1.17
N SER A 16 -0.17 8.91 -0.31
CA SER A 16 0.03 10.31 -0.72
C SER A 16 1.49 10.77 -0.71
N ARG A 17 2.29 10.28 0.25
CA ARG A 17 3.67 10.76 0.43
C ARG A 17 4.55 9.72 1.12
N ILE A 18 5.79 9.62 0.65
CA ILE A 18 6.89 8.92 1.35
C ILE A 18 7.98 9.95 1.63
N VAL A 19 8.48 9.97 2.86
CA VAL A 19 9.63 10.77 3.26
C VAL A 19 10.64 9.86 3.94
N LEU A 20 11.85 9.78 3.37
CA LEU A 20 12.96 9.05 3.97
C LEU A 20 13.71 9.98 4.92
N SER A 21 13.94 9.51 6.14
CA SER A 21 14.72 10.26 7.12
C SER A 21 16.18 10.37 6.69
N SER A 22 16.88 11.40 7.16
CA SER A 22 18.32 11.54 6.94
C SER A 22 19.12 10.34 7.45
N HIS A 23 18.67 9.72 8.55
CA HIS A 23 19.24 8.48 9.08
C HIS A 23 19.10 7.33 8.07
N SER A 24 17.90 7.14 7.50
CA SER A 24 17.65 6.12 6.48
C SER A 24 18.50 6.35 5.23
N LEU A 25 18.61 7.58 4.75
CA LEU A 25 19.46 7.92 3.60
C LEU A 25 20.95 7.62 3.86
N THR A 26 21.41 7.86 5.08
CA THR A 26 22.78 7.54 5.50
C THR A 26 23.01 6.03 5.50
N GLN A 27 22.04 5.24 5.97
CA GLN A 27 22.12 3.78 5.95
C GLN A 27 22.11 3.20 4.54
N ILE A 28 21.30 3.76 3.63
CA ILE A 28 21.26 3.34 2.21
C ILE A 28 22.56 3.78 1.48
N GLY A 29 23.25 4.81 1.98
CA GLY A 29 24.49 5.31 1.39
C GLY A 29 24.27 6.18 0.15
N THR A 30 23.05 6.72 -0.03
CA THR A 30 22.70 7.59 -1.15
C THR A 30 21.74 8.70 -0.73
N THR A 31 21.94 9.89 -1.28
CA THR A 31 21.02 11.02 -1.14
C THR A 31 19.86 10.97 -2.14
N ARG A 32 19.92 10.07 -3.13
CA ARG A 32 18.90 9.87 -4.16
C ARG A 32 18.58 8.38 -4.31
N PRO A 33 17.90 7.78 -3.34
CA PRO A 33 17.50 6.37 -3.41
C PRO A 33 16.49 6.17 -4.53
N THR A 34 16.47 4.99 -5.14
CA THR A 34 15.40 4.57 -6.04
C THR A 34 14.56 3.55 -5.31
N ILE A 35 13.26 3.83 -5.15
CA ILE A 35 12.35 3.00 -4.35
C ILE A 35 11.06 2.69 -5.09
N PHE A 36 10.40 1.60 -4.72
CA PHE A 36 9.01 1.34 -5.05
C PHE A 36 8.29 0.74 -3.84
N LEU A 37 6.96 0.77 -3.84
CA LEU A 37 6.15 0.11 -2.83
C LEU A 37 5.56 -1.18 -3.39
N ALA A 38 5.55 -2.21 -2.55
CA ALA A 38 4.78 -3.42 -2.73
C ALA A 38 3.60 -3.42 -1.75
N ILE A 39 2.40 -3.65 -2.26
CA ILE A 39 1.15 -3.67 -1.52
C ILE A 39 0.59 -5.07 -1.61
N GLU A 40 0.57 -5.76 -0.46
CA GLU A 40 0.09 -7.12 -0.35
C GLU A 40 -1.12 -7.15 0.59
N PHE A 41 -2.19 -7.77 0.13
CA PHE A 41 -3.45 -7.80 0.85
C PHE A 41 -4.16 -9.14 0.61
N TYR A 42 -4.20 -10.01 1.62
CA TYR A 42 -4.88 -11.31 1.57
C TYR A 42 -4.44 -12.14 0.34
N ASP A 43 -5.39 -12.79 -0.36
CA ASP A 43 -5.16 -13.58 -1.57
C ASP A 43 -5.30 -12.72 -2.85
N PHE A 44 -5.26 -11.39 -2.73
CA PHE A 44 -5.23 -10.53 -3.92
C PHE A 44 -3.85 -10.57 -4.55
N GLU A 45 -3.82 -10.30 -5.86
CA GLU A 45 -2.59 -10.14 -6.59
C GLU A 45 -1.74 -9.00 -5.99
N LEU A 46 -0.45 -9.27 -5.81
CA LEU A 46 0.54 -8.30 -5.35
C LEU A 46 0.51 -7.07 -6.27
N GLN A 47 0.37 -5.89 -5.70
CA GLN A 47 0.45 -4.64 -6.46
C GLN A 47 1.76 -3.92 -6.18
N THR A 48 2.37 -3.38 -7.22
CA THR A 48 3.59 -2.57 -7.11
C THR A 48 3.37 -1.18 -7.67
N THR A 49 3.98 -0.18 -7.02
CA THR A 49 4.02 1.17 -7.56
C THR A 49 5.13 1.29 -8.61
N PRO A 50 5.09 2.31 -9.49
CA PRO A 50 6.27 2.68 -10.27
C PRO A 50 7.49 2.90 -9.38
N MET A 51 8.68 2.76 -9.96
CA MET A 51 9.91 3.17 -9.28
C MET A 51 9.98 4.69 -9.21
N PHE A 52 10.49 5.20 -8.11
CA PHE A 52 10.70 6.62 -7.90
C PHE A 52 12.10 6.91 -7.36
N SER A 53 12.62 8.10 -7.64
CA SER A 53 13.97 8.48 -7.21
C SER A 53 13.96 9.75 -6.37
N GLY A 54 14.64 9.71 -5.22
CA GLY A 54 14.80 10.84 -4.31
C GLY A 54 14.37 10.53 -2.87
N PRO A 55 14.71 11.43 -1.94
CA PRO A 55 14.42 11.26 -0.51
C PRO A 55 12.95 11.55 -0.14
N GLU A 56 12.22 12.22 -1.03
CA GLU A 56 10.84 12.62 -0.82
C GLU A 56 10.04 12.44 -2.10
N LEU A 57 8.84 11.88 -1.93
CA LEU A 57 8.00 11.43 -3.03
C LEU A 57 6.55 11.78 -2.75
N TYR A 58 5.93 12.49 -3.69
CA TYR A 58 4.51 12.76 -3.70
C TYR A 58 3.84 11.82 -4.70
N MET A 59 2.86 11.07 -4.22
CA MET A 59 2.17 10.05 -5.01
C MET A 59 0.66 10.29 -4.91
N HIS A 60 -0.07 9.87 -5.94
CA HIS A 60 -1.53 9.81 -5.89
C HIS A 60 -1.97 8.40 -6.29
N ILE A 61 -1.64 7.44 -5.43
CA ILE A 61 -1.94 6.04 -5.69
C ILE A 61 -3.20 5.68 -4.93
N ILE A 62 -4.20 5.24 -5.68
CA ILE A 62 -5.49 4.77 -5.17
C ILE A 62 -5.63 3.32 -5.59
N THR A 63 -5.55 2.41 -4.62
CA THR A 63 -5.87 1.00 -4.82
C THR A 63 -7.26 0.73 -4.26
N ARG A 64 -8.16 0.19 -5.11
CA ARG A 64 -9.48 -0.27 -4.72
C ARG A 64 -9.48 -1.78 -4.55
N LEU A 65 -9.92 -2.25 -3.39
CA LEU A 65 -10.05 -3.67 -3.08
C LEU A 65 -11.54 -3.95 -2.85
N GLN A 66 -12.13 -4.71 -3.75
CA GLN A 66 -13.54 -5.12 -3.71
C GLN A 66 -13.67 -6.55 -3.20
N GLY A 67 -14.83 -6.92 -2.65
CA GLY A 67 -15.08 -8.30 -2.20
C GLY A 67 -14.48 -8.61 -0.82
N LEU A 68 -14.40 -7.63 0.07
CA LEU A 68 -13.81 -7.78 1.41
C LEU A 68 -14.74 -8.43 2.43
N ALA A 69 -16.05 -8.49 2.15
CA ALA A 69 -17.04 -9.06 3.05
C ALA A 69 -16.69 -10.48 3.58
N PRO A 70 -16.30 -11.46 2.75
CA PRO A 70 -15.86 -12.78 3.26
C PRO A 70 -14.52 -12.73 4.02
N LEU A 71 -13.73 -11.67 3.83
CA LEU A 71 -12.38 -11.56 4.38
C LEU A 71 -12.37 -10.92 5.78
N LEU A 72 -13.22 -9.92 6.01
CA LEU A 72 -13.42 -9.21 7.29
C LEU A 72 -13.99 -10.10 8.41
N ALA A 73 -14.62 -11.23 8.05
CA ALA A 73 -15.12 -12.21 9.00
C ALA A 73 -14.01 -13.04 9.69
N ARG A 74 -12.75 -12.87 9.28
CA ARG A 74 -11.59 -13.58 9.84
C ARG A 74 -10.69 -12.58 10.59
N ALA A 75 -10.60 -12.74 11.91
CA ALA A 75 -10.06 -11.75 12.86
C ALA A 75 -8.52 -11.61 12.87
N ASP A 76 -7.81 -12.29 11.98
CA ASP A 76 -6.36 -12.49 11.99
C ASP A 76 -5.63 -11.86 10.79
N LYS A 77 -6.28 -10.99 10.01
CA LYS A 77 -5.71 -10.49 8.74
C LYS A 77 -5.19 -9.05 8.78
N ALA A 78 -4.07 -8.83 8.09
CA ALA A 78 -3.36 -7.56 8.01
C ALA A 78 -3.10 -7.13 6.56
N LEU A 79 -3.10 -5.82 6.32
CA LEU A 79 -2.56 -5.19 5.10
C LEU A 79 -1.07 -4.94 5.31
N PHE A 80 -0.24 -5.36 4.35
CA PHE A 80 1.20 -5.09 4.37
C PHE A 80 1.57 -4.10 3.26
N VAL A 81 2.32 -3.08 3.63
CA VAL A 81 2.94 -2.12 2.70
C VAL A 81 4.43 -2.10 2.99
N SER A 82 5.21 -2.48 1.98
CA SER A 82 6.67 -2.62 2.10
C SER A 82 7.38 -1.65 1.17
N ILE A 83 8.49 -1.08 1.65
CA ILE A 83 9.39 -0.22 0.85
C ILE A 83 10.57 -1.06 0.40
N HIS A 84 10.84 -1.03 -0.91
CA HIS A 84 11.97 -1.72 -1.53
C HIS A 84 12.92 -0.70 -2.18
N TRP A 85 14.23 -0.94 -2.09
CA TRP A 85 15.30 -0.09 -2.63
C TRP A 85 16.39 -0.90 -3.33
#